data_AF-Q1WTJ1-F1
#
_entry.id   AF-Q1WTJ1-F1
#
_cell.length_a   1.000
_cell.length_b   1.000
_cell.length_c   1.000
_cell.angle_alpha   90.00
_cell.angle_beta   90.00
_cell.angle_gamma   90.00
#
_symmetry.space_group_name_H-M   'P 1'
#
loop_
_entity.id
_entity.type
_entity.pdbx_description
1 polymer ?
#
loop_
_entity_poly.entity_id
_entity_poly.type
_entity_poly.pdbx_seq_one_letter_code
_entity_poly.pdbx_strand_id
1 'polypeptide(L)'
;MNRREIRDRFLFALEVNEELEFKIGPYYWYLGPSSANEGYENKKGWITYQFYSDNIIYIPSEDPEVIMNTKIQGKSLLDHFIEFIENQ
;
A
#
# COMPACT_ATOMS: atom_id res chain seq x y z
N MET A 1 6.05 -11.23 -14.79
CA MET A 1 6.86 -10.91 -13.59
C MET A 1 6.66 -12.04 -12.59
N ASN A 2 7.71 -12.60 -12.00
CA ASN A 2 7.57 -13.62 -10.97
C ASN A 2 7.25 -12.99 -9.61
N ARG A 3 6.74 -13.76 -8.64
CA ARG A 3 6.35 -13.22 -7.32
C ARG A 3 7.47 -12.53 -6.54
N ARG A 4 8.73 -12.94 -6.74
CA ARG A 4 9.89 -12.30 -6.12
C ARG A 4 10.09 -10.89 -6.68
N GLU A 5 10.05 -10.75 -8.01
CA GLU A 5 10.13 -9.45 -8.68
C GLU A 5 9.00 -8.51 -8.26
N ILE A 6 7.77 -9.02 -8.08
CA ILE A 6 6.63 -8.21 -7.59
C ILE A 6 6.89 -7.72 -6.15
N ARG A 7 7.37 -8.60 -5.26
CA ARG A 7 7.72 -8.22 -3.89
C ARG A 7 8.84 -7.18 -3.87
N ASP A 8 9.88 -7.37 -4.67
CA ASP A 8 11.02 -6.45 -4.74
C ASP A 8 10.57 -5.07 -5.25
N ARG A 9 9.62 -5.01 -6.20
CA ARG A 9 8.99 -3.76 -6.64
C ARG A 9 8.19 -3.07 -5.53
N PHE A 10 7.40 -3.83 -4.77
CA PHE A 10 6.64 -3.28 -3.64
C PHE A 10 7.60 -2.66 -2.60
N LEU A 11 8.64 -3.40 -2.23
CA LEU A 11 9.66 -2.94 -1.29
C LEU A 11 10.39 -1.69 -1.79
N PHE A 12 10.77 -1.67 -3.07
CA PHE A 12 11.43 -0.52 -3.67
C PHE A 12 10.56 0.73 -3.56
N ALA A 13 9.26 0.63 -3.86
CA ALA A 13 8.35 1.77 -3.74
C ALA A 13 8.24 2.28 -2.29
N LEU A 14 8.24 1.38 -1.30
CA LEU A 14 8.31 1.79 0.11
C LEU A 14 9.61 2.54 0.43
N GLU A 15 10.75 2.05 -0.07
CA GLU A 15 12.05 2.66 0.18
C GLU A 15 12.17 4.07 -0.42
N VAL A 16 11.64 4.28 -1.62
CA VAL A 16 11.70 5.58 -2.30
C VAL A 16 10.48 6.48 -2.00
N ASN A 17 9.58 6.06 -1.12
CA ASN A 17 8.32 6.74 -0.79
C ASN A 17 7.43 7.01 -2.01
N GLU A 18 7.44 6.08 -2.98
CA GLU A 18 6.55 6.11 -4.13
C GLU A 18 5.15 5.61 -3.73
N GLU A 19 4.12 6.23 -4.29
CA GLU A 19 2.75 5.79 -4.10
C GLU A 19 2.44 4.56 -4.96
N LEU A 20 1.96 3.49 -4.32
CA LEU A 20 1.59 2.25 -4.99
C LEU A 20 0.08 2.20 -5.25
N GLU A 21 -0.31 2.02 -6.51
CA GLU A 21 -1.70 1.71 -6.90
C GLU A 21 -1.95 0.20 -6.87
N PHE A 22 -3.12 -0.20 -6.37
CA PHE A 22 -3.62 -1.57 -6.42
C PHE A 22 -5.15 -1.63 -6.29
N LYS A 23 -5.71 -2.84 -6.25
CA LYS A 23 -7.14 -3.07 -6.00
C LYS A 23 -7.38 -3.80 -4.69
N ILE A 24 -8.39 -3.36 -3.95
CA ILE A 24 -8.99 -4.10 -2.84
C ILE A 24 -10.47 -4.28 -3.19
N GLY A 25 -10.87 -5.51 -3.50
CA GLY A 25 -12.18 -5.77 -4.08
C GLY A 25 -12.33 -5.08 -5.45
N PRO A 26 -13.46 -4.40 -5.75
CA PRO A 26 -13.68 -3.74 -7.03
C PRO A 26 -13.05 -2.35 -7.14
N TYR A 27 -12.43 -1.84 -6.08
CA TYR A 27 -12.02 -0.44 -5.97
C TYR A 27 -10.51 -0.26 -6.09
N TYR A 28 -10.10 0.88 -6.63
CA TYR A 28 -8.70 1.32 -6.65
C TYR A 28 -8.31 1.91 -5.29
N TRP A 29 -7.12 1.53 -4.84
CA TRP A 29 -6.50 1.98 -3.60
C TRP A 29 -5.06 2.39 -3.88
N TYR A 30 -4.59 3.30 -3.04
CA TYR A 30 -3.24 3.85 -3.08
C TYR A 30 -2.58 3.65 -1.72
N LEU A 31 -1.31 3.27 -1.73
CA LEU A 31 -0.46 3.17 -0.53
C LEU A 31 0.67 4.18 -0.65
N GLY A 32 0.72 5.15 0.26
CA GLY A 32 1.70 6.24 0.26
C GLY A 32 2.18 6.61 1.66
N PRO A 33 3.27 7.39 1.77
CA PRO A 33 3.75 7.87 3.06
C PRO A 33 2.69 8.78 3.70
N SER A 34 2.48 8.61 5.00
CA SER A 34 1.49 9.41 5.75
C SER A 34 1.77 10.91 5.70
N SER A 35 3.04 11.31 5.59
CA SER A 35 3.47 12.70 5.47
C SER A 35 3.02 13.40 4.18
N ALA A 36 2.62 12.64 3.15
CA ALA A 36 2.12 13.18 1.89
C ALA A 36 0.59 13.39 1.89
N ASN A 37 -0.09 13.14 3.01
CA ASN A 37 -1.56 13.20 3.09
C ASN A 37 -2.06 14.22 4.13
N GLU A 38 -3.10 14.95 3.77
CA GLU A 38 -3.69 16.00 4.59
C GLU A 38 -4.23 15.43 5.92
N GLY A 39 -3.85 16.04 7.05
CA GLY A 39 -4.20 15.57 8.39
C GLY A 39 -3.30 14.44 8.94
N TYR A 40 -2.30 14.00 8.17
CA TYR A 40 -1.31 13.00 8.55
C TYR A 40 0.15 13.51 8.43
N GLU A 41 0.36 14.78 8.11
CA GLU A 41 1.67 15.38 7.82
C GLU A 41 2.68 15.23 8.96
N ASN A 42 2.19 15.22 10.21
CA ASN A 42 3.02 15.08 11.42
C ASN A 42 3.13 13.63 11.93
N LYS A 43 2.52 12.67 11.22
CA LYS A 43 2.57 11.26 11.60
C LYS A 43 3.68 10.55 10.84
N LYS A 44 4.27 9.55 11.48
CA LYS A 44 5.27 8.66 10.86
C LYS A 44 4.61 7.34 10.49
N GLY A 45 4.86 6.89 9.27
CA GLY A 45 4.34 5.64 8.74
C GLY A 45 3.64 5.84 7.41
N TRP A 46 2.70 4.96 7.11
CA TRP A 46 2.05 4.85 5.81
C TRP A 46 0.54 4.95 5.93
N ILE A 47 -0.10 5.32 4.84
CA ILE A 47 -1.55 5.24 4.71
C ILE A 47 -1.91 4.43 3.48
N THR A 48 -3.01 3.71 3.55
CA THR A 48 -3.69 3.19 2.36
C THR A 48 -5.08 3.77 2.28
N TYR A 49 -5.44 4.28 1.12
CA TYR A 49 -6.66 5.04 0.92
C TYR A 49 -7.34 4.69 -0.40
N GLN A 50 -8.67 4.75 -0.40
CA GLN A 50 -9.47 4.45 -1.59
C GLN A 50 -9.63 5.70 -2.45
N PHE A 51 -9.49 5.56 -3.77
CA PHE A 51 -9.72 6.67 -4.70
C PHE A 51 -11.14 7.23 -4.59
N TYR A 52 -11.27 8.57 -4.55
CA TYR A 52 -12.55 9.28 -4.40
C TYR A 52 -13.39 8.86 -3.18
N SER A 53 -12.75 8.53 -2.06
CA SER A 53 -13.43 8.15 -0.81
C SER A 53 -12.65 8.65 0.41
N ASP A 54 -13.36 8.89 1.51
CA ASP A 54 -12.77 9.23 2.81
C ASP A 54 -12.24 7.98 3.56
N ASN A 55 -12.26 6.81 2.91
CA ASN A 55 -11.74 5.58 3.46
C ASN A 55 -10.21 5.60 3.48
N ILE A 56 -9.65 5.87 4.66
CA ILE A 56 -8.22 5.88 4.94
C ILE A 56 -7.92 4.89 6.05
N ILE A 57 -6.88 4.08 5.85
CA ILE A 57 -6.32 3.18 6.86
C ILE A 57 -4.90 3.64 7.13
N TYR A 58 -4.64 4.02 8.38
CA TYR A 58 -3.31 4.42 8.83
C TYR A 58 -2.52 3.21 9.35
N ILE A 59 -1.27 3.12 8.91
CA ILE A 59 -0.31 2.08 9.25
C ILE A 59 0.82 2.77 10.03
N PRO A 60 0.83 2.70 11.38
CA PRO A 60 1.79 3.39 12.23
C PRO A 60 3.16 2.66 12.26
N SER A 61 3.74 2.43 11.08
CA SER A 61 5.01 1.74 10.91
C SER A 61 5.74 2.24 9.67
N GLU A 62 7.06 2.36 9.78
CA GLU A 62 7.98 2.58 8.65
C GLU A 62 8.69 1.26 8.25
N ASP A 63 8.45 0.16 8.98
CA ASP A 63 9.00 -1.16 8.67
C ASP A 63 8.30 -1.75 7.43
N PRO A 64 9.02 -1.99 6.32
CA PRO A 64 8.46 -2.55 5.09
C PRO A 64 7.76 -3.90 5.28
N GLU A 65 8.27 -4.77 6.14
CA GLU A 65 7.65 -6.07 6.40
C GLU A 65 6.30 -5.91 7.13
N VAL A 66 6.19 -4.94 8.05
CA VAL A 66 4.91 -4.64 8.72
C VAL A 66 3.91 -4.06 7.74
N ILE A 67 4.33 -3.11 6.90
CA ILE A 67 3.47 -2.47 5.90
C ILE A 67 2.95 -3.52 4.92
N MET A 68 3.86 -4.29 4.31
CA MET A 68 3.56 -5.34 3.34
C MET A 68 2.56 -6.37 3.86
N ASN A 69 2.73 -6.81 5.11
CA ASN A 69 1.89 -7.83 5.75
C ASN A 69 0.62 -7.27 6.42
N THR A 70 0.38 -5.96 6.36
CA THR A 70 -0.86 -5.35 6.89
C THR A 70 -2.06 -5.94 6.16
N LYS A 71 -3.04 -6.45 6.91
CA LYS A 71 -4.19 -7.18 6.37
C LYS A 71 -5.39 -6.27 6.14
N ILE A 72 -5.96 -6.34 4.94
CA ILE A 72 -7.21 -5.68 4.57
C ILE A 72 -8.09 -6.69 3.86
N GLN A 73 -9.34 -6.82 4.30
CA GLN A 73 -10.29 -7.82 3.77
C GLN A 73 -9.70 -9.26 3.75
N GLY A 74 -8.89 -9.60 4.75
CA GLY A 74 -8.32 -10.94 4.93
C GLY A 74 -7.04 -11.24 4.14
N LYS A 75 -6.60 -10.36 3.23
CA LYS A 75 -5.34 -10.49 2.46
C LYS A 75 -4.33 -9.42 2.87
N SER A 76 -3.04 -9.70 2.70
CA SER A 76 -1.99 -8.69 2.93
C SER A 76 -2.02 -7.61 1.83
N LEU A 77 -1.41 -6.45 2.07
CA LEU A 77 -1.23 -5.44 1.03
C LEU A 77 -0.40 -5.98 -0.15
N LEU A 78 0.60 -6.83 0.12
CA LEU A 78 1.35 -7.51 -0.94
C LEU A 78 0.47 -8.45 -1.76
N ASP A 79 -0.41 -9.23 -1.12
CA ASP A 79 -1.30 -10.14 -1.85
C ASP A 79 -2.23 -9.37 -2.79
N HIS A 80 -2.81 -8.25 -2.32
CA HIS A 80 -3.62 -7.37 -3.17
C HIS A 80 -2.80 -6.78 -4.33
N PHE A 81 -1.54 -6.38 -4.08
CA PHE A 81 -0.66 -5.87 -5.12
C PHE A 81 -0.27 -6.95 -6.13
N ILE A 82 0.05 -8.18 -5.68
CA ILE A 82 0.33 -9.31 -6.56
C ILE A 82 -0.87 -9.59 -7.46
N GLU A 83 -2.07 -9.70 -6.89
CA GLU A 83 -3.30 -9.92 -7.66
C GLU A 83 -3.56 -8.79 -8.65
N PHE A 84 -3.31 -7.54 -8.26
CA PHE A 84 -3.46 -6.41 -9.17
C PHE A 84 -2.53 -6.52 -10.37
N ILE A 85 -1.24 -6.80 -10.14
CA ILE A 85 -0.23 -6.92 -11.19
C ILE A 85 -0.44 -8.15 -12.07
N GLU A 86 -0.89 -9.28 -11.50
CA GLU A 86 -1.17 -10.52 -12.25
C GLU A 86 -2.41 -10.40 -13.15
N ASN A 87 -3.31 -9.43 -12.89
CA ASN A 87 -4.52 -9.20 -13.66
C ASN A 87 -4.44 -7.99 -14.63
N GLN A 88 -3.25 -7.44 -14.87
CA GLN A 88 -2.98 -6.46 -15.94
C GLN A 88 -2.41 -7.13 -17.18
#